data_AF-A0ABD2K869-F1
#
_entry.id   AF-A0ABD2K869-F1
#
_cell.length_a   1.000
_cell.length_b   1.000
_cell.length_c   1.000
_cell.angle_alpha   90.00
_cell.angle_beta   90.00
_cell.angle_gamma   90.00
#
_symmetry.space_group_name_H-M   'P 1'
#
loop_
_entity.id
_entity.type
_entity.pdbx_description
1 polymer ?
#
loop_
_entity_poly.entity_id
_entity_poly.type
_entity_poly.pdbx_seq_one_letter_code
_entity_poly.pdbx_strand_id
1 'polypeptide(L)'
;MASINTSSNDPLYLAYRFAVSLRGSANFLMALICLCELVHQIGHTFFLVVVISGTNFVSLLIADLIMTPMIFALNCGLMAMFCAAFDRLFAVALPFKHSSIFTKYKLPYLLGHLLICVIYSAFTLNYVLAYAFENAGNPTTGVVAETLLGPVGYKFFAGTFIISFCSTCYYMAIFVIIRCKNGVTQETNTRVLRSLVIILSINIGGYLINLAIYQLLYAFGSILGPPIRVWQVGFISGILLNGAAGSNAIVLYFSSTEYRRVFKKEFRILFHRFCNPNAVHTIGTIQVRSANPNNNMNNIGLSQQIKVNSINLNR
;
A
#
# COMPACT_ATOMS: atom_id res chain seq x y z
N MET A 1 -6.38 18.17 23.20
CA MET A 1 -5.56 16.97 22.94
C MET A 1 -6.37 15.75 23.33
N ALA A 2 -7.12 15.20 22.38
CA ALA A 2 -7.87 13.96 22.60
C ALA A 2 -6.92 12.77 22.45
N SER A 3 -6.77 12.00 23.51
CA SER A 3 -6.10 10.70 23.53
C SER A 3 -6.90 9.72 22.66
N ILE A 4 -6.44 9.50 21.42
CA ILE A 4 -6.94 8.40 20.59
C ILE A 4 -6.38 7.11 21.21
N ASN A 5 -7.22 6.45 22.02
CA ASN A 5 -7.04 5.05 22.39
C ASN A 5 -7.12 4.21 21.11
N THR A 6 -6.00 4.05 20.42
CA THR A 6 -5.87 3.11 19.30
C THR A 6 -5.85 1.70 19.89
N SER A 7 -6.97 1.00 19.77
CA SER A 7 -7.01 -0.42 20.13
C SER A 7 -6.03 -1.19 19.25
N SER A 8 -5.40 -2.25 19.77
CA SER A 8 -4.49 -3.14 19.05
C SER A 8 -5.14 -3.94 17.89
N ASN A 9 -6.33 -3.52 17.44
CA ASN A 9 -7.17 -4.21 16.46
C ASN A 9 -7.18 -3.49 15.11
N ASP A 10 -6.61 -2.29 15.04
CA ASP A 10 -6.54 -1.58 13.77
C ASP A 10 -5.51 -2.24 12.84
N PRO A 11 -5.87 -2.59 11.59
CA PRO A 11 -4.90 -2.97 10.57
C PRO A 11 -3.83 -1.87 10.36
N LEU A 12 -4.18 -0.61 10.69
CA LEU A 12 -3.26 0.53 10.76
C LEU A 12 -2.18 0.37 11.86
N TYR A 13 -2.53 -0.19 13.02
CA TYR A 13 -1.60 -0.49 14.11
C TYR A 13 -0.66 -1.64 13.75
N LEU A 14 -1.15 -2.65 13.02
CA LEU A 14 -0.30 -3.70 12.45
C LEU A 14 0.69 -3.11 11.43
N ALA A 15 0.21 -2.29 10.49
CA ALA A 15 1.07 -1.59 9.52
C ALA A 15 2.13 -0.69 10.21
N TYR A 16 1.75 -0.02 11.30
CA TYR A 16 2.67 0.75 12.14
C TYR A 16 3.74 -0.13 12.81
N ARG A 17 3.39 -1.30 13.36
CA ARG A 17 4.37 -2.24 13.93
C ARG A 17 5.31 -2.83 12.87
N PHE A 18 4.82 -3.08 11.64
CA PHE A 18 5.67 -3.44 10.51
C PHE A 18 6.75 -2.35 10.27
N ALA A 19 6.37 -1.07 10.33
CA ALA A 19 7.28 0.07 10.12
C ALA A 19 8.37 0.20 11.21
N VAL A 20 8.11 -0.21 12.46
CA VAL A 20 9.10 -0.10 13.56
C VAL A 20 10.28 -1.04 13.35
N SER A 21 10.08 -2.21 12.74
CA SER A 21 11.14 -3.22 12.50
C SER A 21 11.94 -2.99 11.22
N LEU A 22 11.46 -2.13 10.31
CA LEU A 22 11.92 -1.98 8.93
C LEU A 22 12.14 -0.50 8.59
N ARG A 23 13.04 0.20 9.31
CA ARG A 23 13.18 1.68 9.33
C ARG A 23 13.80 2.38 8.09
N GLY A 24 13.78 1.77 6.91
CA GLY A 24 14.39 2.31 5.67
C GLY A 24 13.41 3.06 4.76
N SER A 25 13.91 3.95 3.89
CA SER A 25 13.12 4.68 2.88
C SER A 25 12.30 3.75 2.00
N ALA A 26 12.91 2.66 1.54
CA ALA A 26 12.24 1.71 0.68
C ALA A 26 11.08 0.97 1.37
N ASN A 27 11.18 0.69 2.67
CA ASN A 27 10.08 0.04 3.39
C ASN A 27 8.92 1.02 3.64
N PHE A 28 9.22 2.31 3.82
CA PHE A 28 8.20 3.35 3.83
C PHE A 28 7.46 3.42 2.49
N LEU A 29 8.19 3.45 1.37
CA LEU A 29 7.59 3.47 0.04
C LEU A 29 6.79 2.20 -0.25
N MET A 30 7.28 1.02 0.14
CA MET A 30 6.52 -0.22 0.04
C MET A 30 5.25 -0.21 0.90
N ALA A 31 5.30 0.33 2.12
CA ALA A 31 4.12 0.47 2.96
C ALA A 31 3.10 1.45 2.35
N LEU A 32 3.57 2.55 1.76
CA LEU A 32 2.73 3.50 1.03
C LEU A 32 2.05 2.82 -0.17
N ILE A 33 2.80 2.07 -0.98
CA ILE A 33 2.24 1.28 -2.10
C ILE A 33 1.16 0.32 -1.59
N CYS A 34 1.44 -0.47 -0.56
CA CYS A 34 0.46 -1.40 0.00
C CYS A 34 -0.79 -0.69 0.54
N LEU A 35 -0.64 0.47 1.17
CA LEU A 35 -1.77 1.26 1.66
C LEU A 35 -2.62 1.78 0.49
N CYS A 36 -1.98 2.30 -0.55
CA CYS A 36 -2.64 2.77 -1.76
C CYS A 36 -3.39 1.65 -2.48
N GLU A 37 -2.77 0.48 -2.64
CA GLU A 37 -3.41 -0.70 -3.20
C GLU A 37 -4.60 -1.15 -2.35
N LEU A 38 -4.47 -1.17 -1.02
CA LEU A 38 -5.59 -1.50 -0.12
C LEU A 38 -6.78 -0.55 -0.32
N VAL A 39 -6.52 0.77 -0.32
CA VAL A 39 -7.57 1.77 -0.53
C VAL A 39 -8.18 1.62 -1.93
N HIS A 40 -7.37 1.43 -2.97
CA HIS A 40 -7.85 1.17 -4.33
C HIS A 40 -8.80 -0.05 -4.38
N GLN A 41 -8.40 -1.17 -3.77
CA GLN A 41 -9.18 -2.40 -3.75
C GLN A 41 -10.54 -2.25 -3.02
N ILE A 42 -10.62 -1.39 -1.99
CA ILE A 42 -11.91 -1.07 -1.33
C ILE A 42 -12.92 -0.50 -2.34
N GLY A 43 -12.47 0.19 -3.39
CA GLY A 43 -13.32 0.71 -4.45
C GLY A 43 -14.15 -0.35 -5.18
N HIS A 44 -13.68 -1.59 -5.25
CA HIS A 44 -14.47 -2.68 -5.83
C HIS A 44 -15.70 -3.06 -5.00
N THR A 45 -15.74 -2.67 -3.72
CA THR A 45 -16.94 -2.81 -2.89
C THR A 45 -18.09 -1.94 -3.40
N PHE A 46 -17.79 -0.79 -4.03
CA PHE A 46 -18.82 0.06 -4.62
C PHE A 46 -19.54 -0.64 -5.77
N PHE A 47 -18.78 -1.23 -6.71
CA PHE A 47 -19.34 -2.08 -7.76
C PHE A 47 -20.22 -3.21 -7.18
N LEU A 48 -19.76 -3.88 -6.12
CA LEU A 48 -20.55 -4.94 -5.47
C LEU A 48 -21.89 -4.40 -4.91
N VAL A 49 -21.88 -3.22 -4.29
CA VAL A 49 -23.11 -2.58 -3.77
C VAL A 49 -24.09 -2.27 -4.91
N VAL A 50 -23.60 -1.72 -6.03
CA VAL A 50 -24.41 -1.40 -7.22
C VAL A 50 -25.05 -2.66 -7.83
N VAL A 51 -24.31 -3.77 -7.88
CA VAL A 51 -24.83 -5.05 -8.37
C VAL A 51 -25.89 -5.61 -7.42
N ILE A 52 -25.64 -5.59 -6.11
CA ILE A 52 -26.58 -6.14 -5.11
C ILE A 52 -27.87 -5.31 -5.00
N SER A 53 -27.81 -4.00 -5.22
CA SER A 53 -29.00 -3.14 -5.19
C SER A 53 -29.94 -3.35 -6.39
N GLY A 54 -29.52 -4.11 -7.40
CA GLY A 54 -30.29 -4.34 -8.64
C GLY A 54 -30.30 -3.14 -9.59
N THR A 55 -29.67 -2.02 -9.21
CA THR A 55 -29.45 -0.87 -10.08
C THR A 55 -28.19 -1.11 -10.89
N ASN A 56 -28.29 -1.88 -11.99
CA ASN A 56 -27.13 -2.29 -12.81
C ASN A 56 -26.24 -1.13 -13.30
N PHE A 57 -26.77 0.09 -13.32
CA PHE A 57 -26.04 1.29 -13.73
C PHE A 57 -26.31 2.45 -12.78
N VAL A 58 -25.27 3.23 -12.53
CA VAL A 58 -25.31 4.53 -11.85
C VAL A 58 -24.73 5.60 -12.77
N SER A 59 -24.97 6.87 -12.46
CA SER A 59 -24.42 7.97 -13.23
C SER A 59 -22.91 8.10 -13.00
N LEU A 60 -22.14 8.40 -14.05
CA LEU A 60 -20.67 8.50 -13.99
C LEU A 60 -20.20 9.47 -12.91
N LEU A 61 -20.84 10.63 -12.80
CA LEU A 61 -20.46 11.63 -11.79
C LEU A 61 -20.63 11.10 -10.36
N ILE A 62 -21.74 10.42 -10.06
CA ILE A 62 -21.99 9.86 -8.72
C ILE A 62 -20.95 8.76 -8.43
N ALA A 63 -20.70 7.89 -9.40
CA ALA A 63 -19.73 6.82 -9.30
C ALA A 63 -18.32 7.38 -9.00
N ASP A 64 -17.87 8.37 -9.75
CA ASP A 64 -16.53 8.95 -9.63
C ASP A 64 -16.33 9.76 -8.35
N LEU A 65 -17.37 10.47 -7.89
CA LEU A 65 -17.34 11.17 -6.59
C LEU A 65 -17.21 10.17 -5.44
N ILE A 66 -17.94 9.06 -5.46
CA ILE A 66 -17.84 8.01 -4.44
C ILE A 66 -16.48 7.30 -4.51
N MET A 67 -15.98 7.04 -5.72
CA MET A 67 -14.70 6.35 -5.96
C MET A 67 -13.47 7.26 -5.89
N THR A 68 -13.64 8.57 -5.68
CA THR A 68 -12.55 9.56 -5.60
C THR A 68 -11.36 9.13 -4.73
N PRO A 69 -11.52 8.67 -3.47
CA PRO A 69 -10.38 8.20 -2.67
C PRO A 69 -9.64 7.01 -3.30
N MET A 70 -10.34 6.19 -4.06
CA MET A 70 -9.81 4.96 -4.66
C MET A 70 -9.05 5.26 -5.95
N ILE A 71 -9.58 6.19 -6.75
CA ILE A 71 -8.90 6.75 -7.93
C ILE A 71 -7.65 7.51 -7.49
N PHE A 72 -7.73 8.29 -6.41
CA PHE A 72 -6.57 8.96 -5.83
C PHE A 72 -5.51 7.95 -5.38
N ALA A 73 -5.93 6.91 -4.63
CA ALA A 73 -5.03 5.89 -4.12
C ALA A 73 -4.35 5.08 -5.24
N LEU A 74 -5.09 4.71 -6.29
CA LEU A 74 -4.55 4.07 -7.49
C LEU A 74 -3.38 4.86 -8.08
N ASN A 75 -3.56 6.16 -8.29
CA ASN A 75 -2.53 7.04 -8.85
C ASN A 75 -1.37 7.27 -7.88
N CYS A 76 -1.66 7.32 -6.58
CA CYS A 76 -0.65 7.48 -5.55
C CYS A 76 0.24 6.24 -5.48
N GLY A 77 -0.34 5.04 -5.60
CA GLY A 77 0.37 3.77 -5.69
C GLY A 77 1.27 3.70 -6.92
N LEU A 78 0.77 4.10 -8.09
CA LEU A 78 1.54 4.18 -9.33
C LEU A 78 2.78 5.10 -9.19
N MET A 79 2.59 6.31 -8.66
CA MET A 79 3.72 7.24 -8.45
C MET A 79 4.66 6.75 -7.33
N ALA A 80 4.13 6.12 -6.27
CA ALA A 80 4.95 5.56 -5.21
C ALA A 80 5.85 4.41 -5.70
N MET A 81 5.38 3.60 -6.66
CA MET A 81 6.19 2.58 -7.33
C MET A 81 7.37 3.21 -8.11
N PHE A 82 7.13 4.31 -8.81
CA PHE A 82 8.19 5.06 -9.48
C PHE A 82 9.19 5.68 -8.49
N CYS A 83 8.70 6.32 -7.43
CA CYS A 83 9.52 6.84 -6.34
C CYS A 83 10.37 5.73 -5.69
N ALA A 84 9.83 4.52 -5.53
CA ALA A 84 10.55 3.36 -5.03
C ALA A 84 11.67 2.93 -5.98
N ALA A 85 11.42 2.90 -7.30
CA ALA A 85 12.43 2.61 -8.30
C ALA A 85 13.57 3.64 -8.27
N PHE A 86 13.22 4.93 -8.17
CA PHE A 86 14.17 6.02 -8.05
C PHE A 86 15.02 5.95 -6.76
N ASP A 87 14.38 5.77 -5.60
CA ASP A 87 15.09 5.63 -4.30
C ASP A 87 16.08 4.46 -4.34
N ARG A 88 15.70 3.33 -4.95
CA ARG A 88 16.59 2.18 -5.10
C ARG A 88 17.76 2.45 -6.04
N LEU A 89 17.54 3.12 -7.16
CA LEU A 89 18.63 3.52 -8.04
C LEU A 89 19.59 4.45 -7.31
N PHE A 90 19.07 5.44 -6.57
CA PHE A 90 19.89 6.37 -5.81
C PHE A 90 20.72 5.64 -4.74
N ALA A 91 20.12 4.69 -4.01
CA ALA A 91 20.81 3.88 -3.01
C ALA A 91 21.94 3.00 -3.60
N VAL A 92 21.75 2.45 -4.80
CA VAL A 92 22.74 1.56 -5.46
C VAL A 92 23.84 2.35 -6.17
N ALA A 93 23.47 3.42 -6.87
CA ALA A 93 24.42 4.26 -7.59
C ALA A 93 25.33 5.03 -6.62
N LEU A 94 24.75 5.61 -5.56
CA LEU A 94 25.42 6.54 -4.65
C LEU A 94 25.19 6.16 -3.17
N PRO A 95 25.64 4.98 -2.69
CA PRO A 95 25.30 4.45 -1.37
C PRO A 95 25.70 5.36 -0.21
N PHE A 96 26.88 5.98 -0.26
CA PHE A 96 27.35 6.89 0.79
C PHE A 96 26.52 8.18 0.85
N LYS A 97 26.17 8.75 -0.31
CA LYS A 97 25.34 9.97 -0.37
C LYS A 97 23.90 9.68 0.05
N HIS A 98 23.33 8.57 -0.43
CA HIS A 98 21.98 8.13 -0.04
C HIS A 98 21.89 7.93 1.48
N SER A 99 22.81 7.17 2.06
CA SER A 99 22.84 6.92 3.51
C SER A 99 23.02 8.21 4.32
N SER A 100 23.90 9.12 3.88
CA SER A 100 24.12 10.42 4.52
C SER A 100 22.87 11.30 4.50
N ILE A 101 22.23 11.46 3.33
CA ILE A 101 21.02 12.26 3.17
C ILE A 101 19.86 11.66 3.98
N PHE A 102 19.65 10.34 3.88
CA PHE A 102 18.57 9.67 4.60
C PHE A 102 18.75 9.76 6.12
N THR A 103 19.98 9.66 6.62
CA THR A 103 20.26 9.76 8.06
C THR A 103 20.10 11.20 8.56
N LYS A 104 20.59 12.19 7.81
CA LYS A 104 20.56 13.61 8.20
C LYS A 104 19.19 14.27 8.03
N TYR A 105 18.48 13.94 6.94
CA TYR A 105 17.23 14.59 6.54
C TYR A 105 16.09 13.58 6.35
N LYS A 106 15.99 12.60 7.26
CA LYS A 106 15.05 11.48 7.16
C LYS A 106 13.61 11.93 6.86
N LEU A 107 13.04 12.79 7.71
CA LEU A 107 11.65 13.19 7.59
C LEU A 107 11.40 14.02 6.31
N PRO A 108 12.16 15.09 6.01
CA PRO A 108 12.02 15.82 4.75
C PRO A 108 12.15 14.94 3.51
N TYR A 109 13.06 13.97 3.53
CA TYR A 109 13.26 13.03 2.42
C TYR A 109 12.00 12.18 2.16
N LEU A 110 11.41 11.61 3.20
CA LEU A 110 10.18 10.81 3.08
C LEU A 110 8.97 11.68 2.71
N LEU A 111 8.86 12.88 3.27
CA LEU A 111 7.80 13.83 2.92
C LEU A 111 7.91 14.30 1.47
N GLY A 112 9.14 14.44 0.93
CA GLY A 112 9.35 14.77 -0.47
C GLY A 112 8.76 13.73 -1.42
N HIS A 113 9.00 12.45 -1.16
CA HIS A 113 8.38 11.35 -1.93
C HIS A 113 6.86 11.37 -1.82
N LEU A 114 6.33 11.51 -0.61
CA LEU A 114 4.89 11.56 -0.38
C LEU A 114 4.25 12.75 -1.12
N LEU A 115 4.87 13.92 -1.09
CA LEU A 115 4.40 15.12 -1.77
C LEU A 115 4.33 14.92 -3.28
N ILE A 116 5.36 14.31 -3.89
CA ILE A 116 5.36 13.97 -5.32
C ILE A 116 4.20 13.03 -5.65
N CYS A 117 3.96 12.02 -4.82
CA CYS A 117 2.84 11.08 -4.99
C CYS A 117 1.48 11.78 -4.92
N VAL A 118 1.30 12.66 -3.92
CA VAL A 118 0.05 13.42 -3.75
C VAL A 118 -0.20 14.38 -4.92
N ILE A 119 0.82 15.12 -5.36
CA ILE A 119 0.70 16.07 -6.48
C ILE A 119 0.26 15.33 -7.75
N TYR A 120 0.92 14.22 -8.08
CA TYR A 120 0.58 13.43 -9.26
C TYR A 120 -0.85 12.86 -9.18
N SER A 121 -1.24 12.38 -8.01
CA SER A 121 -2.57 11.81 -7.78
C SER A 121 -3.67 12.85 -7.85
N ALA A 122 -3.44 14.03 -7.29
CA ALA A 122 -4.37 15.16 -7.37
C ALA A 122 -4.52 15.67 -8.80
N PHE A 123 -3.41 15.80 -9.54
CA PHE A 123 -3.43 16.15 -10.96
C PHE A 123 -4.24 15.15 -11.77
N THR A 124 -4.05 13.85 -11.52
CA THR A 124 -4.79 12.82 -12.25
C THR A 124 -6.27 12.79 -11.90
N LEU A 125 -6.58 12.84 -10.61
CA LEU A 125 -7.96 12.91 -10.14
C LEU A 125 -8.70 14.12 -10.71
N ASN A 126 -8.03 15.28 -10.84
CA ASN A 126 -8.64 16.49 -11.36
C ASN A 126 -9.20 16.31 -12.77
N TYR A 127 -8.43 15.71 -13.70
CA TYR A 127 -8.93 15.53 -15.07
C TYR A 127 -9.95 14.39 -15.18
N VAL A 128 -9.90 13.38 -14.31
CA VAL A 128 -10.94 12.33 -14.23
C VAL A 128 -12.26 12.94 -13.78
N LEU A 129 -12.25 13.72 -12.70
CA LEU A 129 -13.44 14.40 -12.21
C LEU A 129 -13.97 15.44 -13.20
N ALA A 130 -13.10 16.22 -13.85
CA ALA A 130 -13.51 17.18 -14.87
C ALA A 130 -14.31 16.49 -16.00
N TYR A 131 -13.81 15.34 -16.47
CA TYR A 131 -14.54 14.53 -17.46
C TYR A 131 -15.86 13.99 -16.92
N ALA A 132 -15.90 13.54 -15.68
CA ALA A 132 -17.13 13.05 -15.03
C ALA A 132 -18.18 14.17 -14.91
N PHE A 133 -17.80 15.42 -14.67
CA PHE A 133 -18.71 16.56 -14.67
C PHE A 133 -19.28 16.85 -16.06
N GLU A 134 -18.45 16.80 -17.11
CA GLU A 134 -18.88 16.98 -18.51
C GLU A 134 -19.80 15.84 -18.99
N ASN A 135 -19.64 14.65 -18.41
CA ASN A 135 -20.30 13.41 -18.84
C ASN A 135 -21.19 12.82 -17.74
N ALA A 136 -21.77 13.68 -16.88
CA ALA A 136 -22.38 13.26 -15.63
C ALA A 136 -23.50 12.21 -15.77
N GLY A 137 -24.22 12.22 -16.90
CA GLY A 137 -25.32 11.29 -17.18
C GLY A 137 -24.92 9.94 -17.77
N ASN A 138 -23.65 9.73 -18.10
CA ASN A 138 -23.22 8.47 -18.72
C ASN A 138 -23.40 7.30 -17.74
N PRO A 139 -24.01 6.18 -18.16
CA PRO A 139 -24.20 5.02 -17.30
C PRO A 139 -22.87 4.28 -17.10
N THR A 140 -22.57 3.92 -15.85
CA THR A 140 -21.45 3.06 -15.47
C THR A 140 -21.91 2.00 -14.48
N THR A 141 -21.25 0.84 -14.49
CA THR A 141 -21.47 -0.22 -13.51
C THR A 141 -20.85 0.10 -12.14
N GLY A 142 -20.05 1.18 -12.03
CA GLY A 142 -19.33 1.52 -10.81
C GLY A 142 -18.00 0.77 -10.65
N VAL A 143 -17.48 0.18 -11.73
CA VAL A 143 -16.12 -0.38 -11.76
C VAL A 143 -15.11 0.74 -12.02
N VAL A 144 -14.06 0.81 -11.21
CA VAL A 144 -12.99 1.84 -11.32
C VAL A 144 -12.39 1.92 -12.74
N ALA A 145 -12.26 0.81 -13.46
CA ALA A 145 -11.70 0.83 -14.81
C ALA A 145 -12.58 1.58 -15.82
N GLU A 146 -13.90 1.65 -15.60
CA GLU A 146 -14.81 2.37 -16.49
C GLU A 146 -14.66 3.90 -16.37
N THR A 147 -14.20 4.39 -15.22
CA THR A 147 -13.92 5.83 -15.00
C THR A 147 -12.70 6.31 -15.80
N LEU A 148 -11.90 5.36 -16.29
CA LEU A 148 -10.70 5.57 -17.09
C LEU A 148 -10.91 5.13 -18.54
N LEU A 149 -12.15 5.19 -19.04
CA LEU A 149 -12.47 4.97 -20.46
C LEU A 149 -12.44 6.26 -21.27
N GLY A 150 -12.47 6.12 -22.60
CA GLY A 150 -12.58 7.26 -23.51
C GLY A 150 -11.33 8.15 -23.56
N PRO A 151 -11.49 9.46 -23.83
CA PRO A 151 -10.38 10.41 -23.93
C PRO A 151 -9.51 10.49 -22.66
N VAL A 152 -10.12 10.33 -21.49
CA VAL A 152 -9.43 10.26 -20.20
C VAL A 152 -8.55 9.03 -20.13
N GLY A 153 -9.08 7.88 -20.57
CA GLY A 153 -8.35 6.63 -20.63
C GLY A 153 -7.05 6.71 -21.43
N TYR A 154 -7.05 7.40 -22.58
CA TYR A 154 -5.83 7.59 -23.36
C TYR A 154 -4.78 8.42 -22.61
N LYS A 155 -5.19 9.52 -21.96
CA LYS A 155 -4.29 10.36 -21.16
C LYS A 155 -3.72 9.57 -19.98
N PHE A 156 -4.57 8.82 -19.30
CA PHE A 156 -4.19 7.94 -18.19
C PHE A 156 -3.19 6.88 -18.67
N PHE A 157 -3.51 6.15 -19.74
CA PHE A 157 -2.65 5.13 -20.33
C PHE A 157 -1.28 5.69 -20.71
N ALA A 158 -1.23 6.84 -21.40
CA ALA A 158 0.04 7.48 -21.74
C ALA A 158 0.86 7.83 -20.49
N GLY A 159 0.23 8.40 -19.47
CA GLY A 159 0.89 8.71 -18.19
C GLY A 159 1.43 7.45 -17.48
N THR A 160 0.60 6.41 -17.35
CA THR A 160 1.00 5.13 -16.75
C THR A 160 2.12 4.47 -17.55
N PHE A 161 2.05 4.52 -18.88
CA PHE A 161 3.09 3.98 -19.76
C PHE A 161 4.43 4.69 -19.55
N ILE A 162 4.43 6.03 -19.53
CA ILE A 162 5.65 6.83 -19.31
C ILE A 162 6.27 6.50 -17.94
N ILE A 163 5.47 6.50 -16.87
CA ILE A 163 5.94 6.20 -15.51
C ILE A 163 6.49 4.78 -15.41
N SER A 164 5.77 3.81 -16.00
CA SER A 164 6.17 2.40 -16.03
C SER A 164 7.45 2.18 -16.82
N PHE A 165 7.59 2.86 -17.97
CA PHE A 165 8.78 2.83 -18.80
C PHE A 165 9.98 3.41 -18.06
N CYS A 166 9.84 4.60 -17.46
CA CYS A 166 10.90 5.21 -16.65
C CYS A 166 11.30 4.34 -15.45
N SER A 167 10.32 3.72 -14.77
CA SER A 167 10.59 2.77 -13.67
C SER A 167 11.39 1.57 -14.17
N THR A 168 11.03 1.03 -15.33
CA THR A 168 11.76 -0.08 -15.97
C THR A 168 13.19 0.32 -16.30
N CYS A 169 13.40 1.51 -16.85
CA CYS A 169 14.74 2.07 -17.11
C CYS A 169 15.58 2.18 -15.83
N TYR A 170 14.99 2.58 -14.70
CA TYR A 170 15.70 2.59 -13.42
C TYR A 170 16.13 1.19 -12.98
N TYR A 171 15.29 0.17 -13.14
CA TYR A 171 15.69 -1.21 -12.83
C TYR A 171 16.78 -1.75 -13.75
N MET A 172 16.71 -1.43 -15.05
CA MET A 172 17.77 -1.78 -15.98
C MET A 172 19.10 -1.12 -15.58
N ALA A 173 19.07 0.17 -15.19
CA ALA A 173 20.24 0.86 -14.68
C ALA A 173 20.79 0.23 -13.39
N ILE A 174 19.93 -0.11 -12.43
CA ILE A 174 20.33 -0.83 -11.20
C ILE A 174 21.01 -2.15 -11.55
N PHE A 175 20.42 -2.93 -12.46
CA PHE A 175 20.96 -4.22 -12.89
C PHE A 175 22.36 -4.06 -13.50
N VAL A 176 22.54 -3.09 -14.40
CA VAL A 176 23.85 -2.78 -15.01
C VAL A 176 24.86 -2.36 -13.94
N ILE A 177 24.51 -1.45 -13.03
CA ILE A 177 25.42 -0.97 -11.97
C ILE A 177 25.88 -2.14 -11.08
N ILE A 178 24.99 -3.05 -10.71
CA ILE A 178 25.31 -4.21 -9.89
C ILE A 178 26.21 -5.20 -10.63
N ARG A 179 26.03 -5.37 -11.94
CA ARG A 179 26.89 -6.21 -12.77
C ARG A 179 28.28 -5.60 -12.97
N CYS A 180 28.39 -4.28 -13.02
CA CYS A 180 29.67 -3.59 -13.20
C CYS A 180 30.46 -3.47 -11.88
N LYS A 181 29.83 -3.43 -10.71
CA LYS A 181 30.51 -3.39 -9.41
C LYS A 181 30.88 -4.81 -8.94
N ASN A 182 32.10 -5.26 -9.26
CA ASN A 182 32.69 -6.48 -8.69
C ASN A 182 32.98 -6.28 -7.18
N GLY A 183 32.21 -6.89 -6.27
CA GLY A 183 32.46 -6.75 -4.83
C GLY A 183 31.46 -7.46 -3.90
N VAL A 184 31.97 -8.12 -2.86
CA VAL A 184 31.39 -9.21 -2.04
C VAL A 184 30.28 -8.82 -1.03
N THR A 185 29.63 -7.67 -1.14
CA THR A 185 28.46 -7.32 -0.27
C THR A 185 27.10 -7.65 -0.91
N GLN A 186 27.11 -8.54 -1.91
CA GLN A 186 26.02 -8.72 -2.88
C GLN A 186 24.81 -9.50 -2.34
N GLU A 187 24.94 -10.59 -1.60
CA GLU A 187 23.86 -11.59 -1.52
C GLU A 187 22.54 -11.08 -0.92
N THR A 188 22.58 -10.43 0.25
CA THR A 188 21.35 -9.99 0.93
C THR A 188 20.66 -8.83 0.18
N ASN A 189 21.44 -7.84 -0.27
CA ASN A 189 20.93 -6.71 -1.04
C ASN A 189 20.41 -7.14 -2.42
N THR A 190 21.06 -8.12 -3.06
CA THR A 190 20.64 -8.66 -4.36
C THR A 190 19.36 -9.46 -4.23
N ARG A 191 19.18 -10.21 -3.13
CA ARG A 191 17.93 -10.95 -2.87
C ARG A 191 16.74 -10.02 -2.67
N VAL A 192 16.90 -8.97 -1.84
CA VAL A 192 15.86 -7.94 -1.64
C VAL A 192 15.57 -7.21 -2.95
N LEU A 193 16.59 -6.87 -3.73
CA LEU A 193 16.39 -6.23 -5.03
C LEU A 193 15.63 -7.15 -6.00
N ARG A 194 15.99 -8.44 -6.08
CA ARG A 194 15.31 -9.42 -6.94
C ARG A 194 13.82 -9.51 -6.63
N SER A 195 13.46 -9.52 -5.35
CA SER A 195 12.05 -9.51 -4.95
C SER A 195 11.28 -8.29 -5.44
N LEU A 196 11.93 -7.14 -5.34
CA LEU A 196 11.32 -5.85 -5.64
C LEU A 196 11.18 -5.65 -7.15
N VAL A 197 12.14 -6.16 -7.94
CA VAL A 197 12.02 -6.28 -9.40
C VAL A 197 10.82 -7.15 -9.78
N ILE A 198 10.67 -8.34 -9.18
CA ILE A 198 9.55 -9.25 -9.49
C ILE A 198 8.21 -8.58 -9.18
N ILE A 199 8.08 -7.99 -7.99
CA ILE A 199 6.87 -7.28 -7.55
C ILE A 199 6.49 -6.19 -8.56
N LEU A 200 7.45 -5.35 -8.94
CA LEU A 200 7.18 -4.25 -9.85
C LEU A 200 6.93 -4.71 -11.28
N SER A 201 7.62 -5.74 -11.77
CA SER A 201 7.33 -6.32 -13.08
C SER A 201 5.91 -6.89 -13.15
N ILE A 202 5.45 -7.57 -12.09
CA ILE A 202 4.09 -8.10 -12.02
C ILE A 202 3.07 -6.95 -11.95
N ASN A 203 3.26 -5.96 -11.09
CA ASN A 203 2.35 -4.81 -10.98
C ASN A 203 2.31 -3.98 -12.25
N ILE A 204 3.47 -3.52 -12.74
CA ILE A 204 3.58 -2.73 -13.98
C ILE A 204 2.98 -3.50 -15.15
N GLY A 205 3.29 -4.80 -15.27
CA GLY A 205 2.71 -5.66 -16.29
C GLY A 205 1.19 -5.73 -16.18
N GLY A 206 0.64 -5.98 -14.98
CA GLY A 206 -0.80 -6.01 -14.72
C GLY A 206 -1.49 -4.70 -15.11
N TYR A 207 -0.94 -3.56 -14.70
CA TYR A 207 -1.46 -2.23 -15.03
C TYR A 207 -1.44 -1.97 -16.54
N LEU A 208 -0.30 -2.18 -17.19
CA LEU A 208 -0.15 -1.93 -18.63
C LEU A 208 -1.00 -2.87 -19.47
N ILE A 209 -1.05 -4.16 -19.15
CA ILE A 209 -1.88 -5.14 -19.87
C ILE A 209 -3.36 -4.78 -19.71
N ASN A 210 -3.81 -4.48 -18.49
CA ASN A 210 -5.20 -4.11 -18.26
C ASN A 210 -5.59 -2.87 -19.06
N LEU A 211 -4.79 -1.80 -18.97
CA LEU A 211 -5.08 -0.57 -19.71
C LEU A 211 -5.00 -0.77 -21.22
N ALA A 212 -4.02 -1.54 -21.73
CA ALA A 212 -3.91 -1.84 -23.14
C ALA A 212 -5.14 -2.60 -23.66
N ILE A 213 -5.66 -3.55 -22.88
CA ILE A 213 -6.91 -4.25 -23.21
C ILE A 213 -8.06 -3.25 -23.23
N TYR A 214 -8.22 -2.39 -22.22
CA TYR A 214 -9.29 -1.37 -22.22
C TYR A 214 -9.19 -0.39 -23.40
N GLN A 215 -7.98 0.03 -23.81
CA GLN A 215 -7.79 0.86 -25.00
C GLN A 215 -8.12 0.10 -26.29
N LEU A 216 -7.78 -1.18 -26.38
CA LEU A 216 -8.15 -2.04 -27.50
C LEU A 216 -9.66 -2.24 -27.58
N LEU A 217 -10.33 -2.46 -26.43
CA LEU A 217 -11.78 -2.59 -26.33
C LEU A 217 -12.48 -1.29 -26.70
N TYR A 218 -11.92 -0.13 -26.35
CA TYR A 218 -12.47 1.16 -26.77
C TYR A 218 -12.31 1.38 -28.29
N ALA A 219 -11.13 1.05 -28.86
CA ALA A 219 -10.85 1.25 -30.28
C ALA A 219 -11.59 0.26 -31.21
N PHE A 220 -11.75 -0.99 -30.78
CA PHE A 220 -12.28 -2.09 -31.61
C PHE A 220 -13.56 -2.73 -31.05
N GLY A 221 -14.16 -2.12 -30.02
CA GLY A 221 -15.33 -2.68 -29.33
C GLY A 221 -16.53 -2.93 -30.24
N SER A 222 -16.73 -2.08 -31.25
CA SER A 222 -17.79 -2.24 -32.25
C SER A 222 -17.65 -3.51 -33.09
N ILE A 223 -16.43 -4.02 -33.26
CA ILE A 223 -16.13 -5.25 -34.02
C ILE A 223 -16.27 -6.49 -33.12
N LEU A 224 -15.95 -6.36 -31.82
CA LEU A 224 -15.95 -7.48 -30.88
C LEU A 224 -17.35 -8.00 -30.54
N GLY A 225 -18.40 -7.22 -30.84
CA GLY A 225 -19.79 -7.64 -30.79
C GLY A 225 -20.63 -6.81 -29.80
N PRO A 226 -21.64 -7.41 -29.15
CA PRO A 226 -22.54 -6.65 -28.29
C PRO A 226 -21.81 -6.09 -27.06
N PRO A 227 -22.25 -4.94 -26.49
CA PRO A 227 -21.57 -4.27 -25.37
C PRO A 227 -21.28 -5.17 -24.16
N ILE A 228 -22.16 -6.12 -23.87
CA ILE A 228 -21.97 -7.07 -22.77
C ILE A 228 -20.71 -7.93 -22.94
N ARG A 229 -20.36 -8.30 -24.17
CA ARG A 229 -19.16 -9.09 -24.44
C ARG A 229 -17.90 -8.24 -24.27
N VAL A 230 -17.94 -7.00 -24.73
CA VAL A 230 -16.84 -6.02 -24.55
C VAL A 230 -16.60 -5.81 -23.05
N TRP A 231 -17.68 -5.64 -22.27
CA TRP A 231 -17.62 -5.52 -20.82
C TRP A 231 -17.03 -6.76 -20.15
N GLN A 232 -17.44 -7.97 -20.54
CA GLN A 232 -16.90 -9.24 -20.01
C GLN A 232 -15.39 -9.37 -20.23
N VAL A 233 -14.88 -8.99 -21.41
CA VAL A 233 -13.44 -9.03 -21.71
C VAL A 233 -12.67 -8.03 -20.84
N GLY A 234 -13.20 -6.81 -20.67
CA GLY A 234 -12.60 -5.81 -19.76
C GLY A 234 -12.60 -6.28 -18.30
N PHE A 235 -13.65 -6.98 -17.87
CA PHE A 235 -13.71 -7.54 -16.53
C PHE A 235 -12.61 -8.58 -16.29
N ILE A 236 -12.34 -9.46 -17.27
CA ILE A 236 -11.25 -10.45 -17.19
C ILE A 236 -9.89 -9.76 -17.03
N SER A 237 -9.63 -8.67 -17.77
CA SER A 237 -8.37 -7.93 -17.60
C SER A 237 -8.27 -7.27 -16.22
N GLY A 238 -9.40 -6.79 -15.68
CA GLY A 238 -9.48 -6.27 -14.31
C GLY A 238 -9.11 -7.32 -13.25
N ILE A 239 -9.52 -8.57 -13.43
CA ILE A 239 -9.12 -9.68 -12.54
C ILE A 239 -7.61 -9.87 -12.54
N LEU A 240 -6.96 -9.83 -13.71
CA LEU A 240 -5.51 -9.94 -13.82
C LEU A 240 -4.79 -8.80 -13.09
N LEU A 241 -5.28 -7.58 -13.24
CA LEU A 241 -4.74 -6.41 -12.54
C LEU A 241 -4.84 -6.59 -11.01
N ASN A 242 -6.01 -7.00 -10.51
CA ASN A 242 -6.21 -7.20 -9.08
C ASN A 242 -5.37 -8.36 -8.53
N GLY A 243 -5.18 -9.42 -9.32
CA GLY A 243 -4.25 -10.50 -9.02
C GLY A 243 -2.80 -10.00 -8.91
N ALA A 244 -2.38 -9.11 -9.81
CA ALA A 244 -1.07 -8.47 -9.74
C ALA A 244 -0.91 -7.64 -8.47
N ALA A 245 -1.86 -6.73 -8.18
CA ALA A 245 -1.86 -5.90 -6.98
C ALA A 245 -1.82 -6.75 -5.67
N GLY A 246 -2.57 -7.85 -5.62
CA GLY A 246 -2.58 -8.78 -4.49
C GLY A 246 -1.31 -9.62 -4.34
N SER A 247 -0.51 -9.75 -5.40
CA SER A 247 0.70 -10.59 -5.40
C SER A 247 1.84 -10.02 -4.54
N ASN A 248 1.81 -8.73 -4.20
CA ASN A 248 2.85 -8.04 -3.45
C ASN A 248 3.25 -8.77 -2.15
N ALA A 249 2.27 -9.12 -1.33
CA ALA A 249 2.50 -9.82 -0.06
C ALA A 249 3.04 -11.24 -0.28
N ILE A 250 2.52 -11.94 -1.29
CA ILE A 250 2.91 -13.31 -1.64
C ILE A 250 4.37 -13.32 -2.08
N VAL A 251 4.75 -12.44 -3.01
CA VAL A 251 6.12 -12.35 -3.50
C VAL A 251 7.07 -12.03 -2.36
N LEU A 252 6.78 -11.00 -1.54
CA LEU A 252 7.60 -10.64 -0.37
C LEU A 252 7.82 -11.81 0.60
N TYR A 253 6.78 -12.59 0.86
CA TYR A 253 6.86 -13.78 1.73
C TYR A 253 7.81 -14.85 1.19
N PHE A 254 7.74 -15.12 -0.11
CA PHE A 254 8.59 -16.15 -0.73
C PHE A 254 10.02 -15.67 -0.96
N SER A 255 10.22 -14.38 -1.25
CA SER A 255 11.51 -13.87 -1.70
C SER A 255 12.42 -13.32 -0.60
N SER A 256 11.87 -12.85 0.54
CA SER A 256 12.67 -12.32 1.66
C SER A 256 12.46 -13.13 2.94
N THR A 257 13.58 -13.54 3.53
CA THR A 257 13.61 -14.21 4.83
C THR A 257 13.20 -13.28 5.97
N GLU A 258 13.50 -11.98 5.88
CA GLU A 258 13.06 -11.02 6.90
C GLU A 258 11.54 -10.87 6.88
N TYR A 259 10.95 -10.61 5.71
CA TYR A 259 9.51 -10.48 5.56
C TYR A 259 8.80 -11.77 5.99
N ARG A 260 9.28 -12.93 5.54
CA ARG A 260 8.73 -14.24 5.96
C ARG A 260 8.71 -14.42 7.47
N ARG A 261 9.77 -14.01 8.17
CA ARG A 261 9.84 -14.09 9.64
C ARG A 261 8.78 -13.21 10.29
N VAL A 262 8.57 -12.00 9.77
CA VAL A 262 7.55 -11.08 10.29
C VAL A 262 6.15 -11.63 10.00
N PHE A 263 5.87 -12.07 8.78
CA PHE A 263 4.58 -12.70 8.43
C PHE A 263 4.26 -13.90 9.35
N LYS A 264 5.21 -14.81 9.57
CA LYS A 264 5.01 -15.96 10.48
C LYS A 264 4.70 -15.53 11.91
N LYS A 265 5.34 -14.45 12.39
CA LYS A 265 5.07 -13.89 13.72
C LYS A 265 3.65 -13.33 13.80
N GLU A 266 3.24 -12.53 12.82
CA GLU A 266 1.91 -11.93 12.80
C GLU A 266 0.80 -12.97 12.60
N PHE A 267 1.00 -13.95 11.70
CA PHE A 267 0.06 -15.07 11.55
C PHE A 267 -0.10 -15.86 12.84
N ARG A 268 0.96 -16.05 13.63
CA ARG A 268 0.87 -16.72 14.93
C ARG A 268 0.04 -15.90 15.93
N ILE A 269 0.22 -14.58 15.97
CA ILE A 269 -0.55 -13.69 16.84
C ILE A 269 -2.02 -13.70 16.44
N LEU A 270 -2.32 -13.59 15.14
CA LEU A 270 -3.68 -13.66 14.62
C LEU A 270 -4.32 -15.02 14.90
N PHE A 271 -3.61 -16.12 14.64
CA PHE A 271 -4.09 -17.47 14.90
C PHE A 271 -4.39 -17.68 16.39
N HIS A 272 -3.49 -17.24 17.29
CA HIS A 272 -3.74 -17.31 18.73
C HIS A 272 -4.97 -16.50 19.14
N ARG A 273 -5.21 -15.35 18.48
CA ARG A 273 -6.35 -14.49 18.76
C ARG A 273 -7.68 -15.06 18.28
N PHE A 274 -7.70 -15.67 17.09
CA PHE A 274 -8.89 -16.31 16.54
C PHE A 274 -9.21 -17.65 17.23
N CYS A 275 -8.20 -18.44 17.58
CA CYS A 275 -8.39 -19.73 18.23
C CYS A 275 -8.58 -19.63 19.76
N ASN A 276 -8.19 -18.51 20.39
CA ASN A 276 -8.38 -18.30 21.83
C ASN A 276 -8.94 -16.90 22.15
N PRO A 277 -10.21 -16.62 21.81
CA PRO A 277 -10.83 -15.32 22.02
C PRO A 277 -10.95 -14.92 23.51
N ASN A 278 -10.88 -15.88 24.43
CA ASN A 278 -11.04 -15.64 25.88
C ASN A 278 -9.76 -15.15 26.58
N ALA A 279 -8.59 -15.20 25.93
CA ALA A 279 -7.33 -14.82 26.55
C ALA A 279 -7.13 -13.28 26.72
N VAL A 280 -8.01 -12.46 26.15
CA VAL A 280 -7.88 -10.98 26.17
C VAL A 280 -8.69 -10.34 27.30
N HIS A 281 -9.59 -11.06 27.97
CA HIS A 281 -10.38 -10.51 29.08
C HIS A 281 -9.67 -10.51 30.44
N THR A 282 -8.43 -11.01 30.52
CA THR A 282 -7.66 -11.04 31.77
C THR A 282 -6.70 -9.85 31.87
N ILE A 283 -7.19 -8.62 31.71
CA ILE A 283 -6.45 -7.41 32.10
C ILE A 283 -7.26 -6.65 33.14
N GLY A 284 -6.91 -6.89 34.41
CA GLY A 284 -7.00 -5.90 35.47
C GLY A 284 -8.38 -5.60 36.04
N THR A 285 -9.00 -6.55 36.74
CA THR A 285 -9.66 -6.17 37.99
C THR A 285 -8.56 -5.65 38.92
N ILE A 286 -8.37 -4.32 38.93
CA ILE A 286 -7.67 -3.63 40.00
C ILE A 286 -8.41 -4.03 41.27
N GLN A 287 -7.84 -4.94 42.05
CA GLN A 287 -8.22 -5.11 43.44
C GLN A 287 -7.85 -3.79 44.13
N VAL A 288 -8.83 -2.89 44.23
CA VAL A 288 -8.74 -1.71 45.09
C VAL A 288 -8.63 -2.27 46.50
N ARG A 289 -7.38 -2.39 46.98
CA ARG A 289 -7.09 -2.69 48.36
C ARG A 289 -7.61 -1.50 49.16
N SER A 290 -8.79 -1.65 49.74
CA SER A 290 -9.35 -0.71 50.70
C SER A 290 -8.27 -0.42 51.75
N ALA A 291 -7.79 0.82 51.76
CA ALA A 291 -6.88 1.30 52.79
C ALA A 291 -7.70 1.45 54.07
N ASN A 292 -7.37 0.62 55.06
CA ASN A 292 -7.88 0.72 56.41
C ASN A 292 -7.46 2.08 57.00
N PRO A 293 -8.40 2.98 57.35
CA PRO A 293 -8.07 4.31 57.84
C PRO A 293 -7.88 4.24 59.35
N ASN A 294 -6.80 3.60 59.80
CA ASN A 294 -6.34 3.68 61.19
C ASN A 294 -4.89 3.20 61.25
N ASN A 295 -3.94 4.13 61.14
CA ASN A 295 -2.76 4.17 62.01
C ASN A 295 -1.88 5.39 61.69
N ASN A 296 -1.91 6.32 62.63
CA ASN A 296 -0.83 7.15 63.17
C ASN A 296 0.15 7.84 62.21
N MET A 297 0.02 9.17 62.24
CA MET A 297 1.09 10.15 62.03
C MET A 297 2.40 9.69 62.69
N ASN A 298 3.46 9.65 61.89
CA ASN A 298 4.84 10.08 62.20
C ASN A 298 5.82 9.36 61.28
N ASN A 299 6.18 9.97 60.15
CA ASN A 299 7.57 10.28 59.83
C ASN A 299 7.73 10.85 58.42
N ILE A 300 8.46 11.95 58.39
CA ILE A 300 9.06 12.60 57.24
C ILE A 300 10.24 11.73 56.79
N GLY A 301 10.36 11.45 55.48
CA GLY A 301 11.64 11.05 54.89
C GLY A 301 11.61 9.91 53.88
N LEU A 302 11.97 10.28 52.65
CA LEU A 302 12.77 9.53 51.69
C LEU A 302 12.21 8.30 50.94
N SER A 303 12.57 8.33 49.65
CA SER A 303 12.86 7.21 48.73
C SER A 303 11.69 6.37 48.22
N GLN A 304 11.12 6.83 47.09
CA GLN A 304 10.55 5.91 46.10
C GLN A 304 11.67 5.04 45.52
N GLN A 305 11.91 3.87 46.11
CA GLN A 305 12.57 2.77 45.40
C GLN A 305 11.56 2.10 44.49
N ILE A 306 11.65 2.38 43.19
CA ILE A 306 11.01 1.59 42.14
C ILE A 306 11.75 0.24 42.10
N LYS A 307 11.16 -0.78 42.73
CA LYS A 307 11.62 -2.16 42.65
C LYS A 307 11.20 -2.73 41.30
N VAL A 308 12.07 -2.64 40.31
CA VAL A 308 11.90 -3.33 39.02
C VAL A 308 12.18 -4.82 39.27
N ASN A 309 11.13 -5.63 39.29
CA ASN A 309 11.28 -7.09 39.27
C ASN A 309 11.78 -7.49 37.89
N SER A 310 13.04 -7.93 37.83
CA SER A 310 13.63 -8.64 36.70
C SER A 310 12.93 -9.99 36.52
N ILE A 311 12.36 -10.21 35.34
CA ILE A 311 11.89 -11.53 34.93
C ILE A 311 13.12 -12.35 34.49
N ASN A 312 13.46 -13.34 35.31
CA ASN A 312 14.36 -14.43 34.94
C ASN A 312 13.70 -15.26 33.84
N LEU A 313 14.28 -15.27 32.65
CA LEU A 313 14.05 -16.30 31.64
C LEU A 313 15.20 -17.31 31.75
N ASN A 314 14.91 -18.45 32.34
CA ASN A 314 15.77 -19.63 32.30
C ASN A 314 15.04 -20.78 31.62
N ARG A 315 15.76 -21.39 30.67
CA ARG A 315 15.49 -22.60 29.84
C ARG A 315 14.60 -22.42 28.62
#